data_AF-A0AA40E7P3-F1
#
_entry.id   AF-A0AA40E7P3-F1
#
_cell.length_a   1.000
_cell.length_b   1.000
_cell.length_c   1.000
_cell.angle_alpha   90.00
_cell.angle_beta   90.00
_cell.angle_gamma   90.00
#
_symmetry.space_group_name_H-M   'P 1'
#
loop_
_entity.id
_entity.type
_entity.pdbx_description
1 polymer ?
#
loop_
_entity_poly.entity_id
_entity_poly.type
_entity_poly.pdbx_seq_one_letter_code
_entity_poly.pdbx_strand_id
1 'polypeptide(L)'
;GTSVKTYRNDTAFHQSGILQFEYCWTSGTAADGFYWGLSELDGIKPNVTGSPFWVYNVEGENPHGVGVGSRTCNSIRCLRGLVCKDSYQHPDDTDSSLTATGMWMGLCLSDERFWARGY
;
A
#
# COMPACT_ATOMS: atom_id res chain seq x y z
N GLY A 1 2.06 -1.75 -15.53
CA GLY A 1 1.97 -1.86 -14.06
C GLY A 1 3.21 -2.53 -13.53
N THR A 2 3.49 -2.33 -12.24
CA THR A 2 4.67 -2.82 -11.53
C THR A 2 4.28 -3.19 -10.10
N SER A 3 4.99 -4.16 -9.51
CA SER A 3 4.87 -4.55 -8.11
C SER A 3 6.25 -4.41 -7.45
N VAL A 4 6.36 -3.55 -6.45
CA VAL A 4 7.55 -3.37 -5.61
C VAL A 4 7.40 -4.26 -4.40
N LYS A 5 8.28 -5.27 -4.29
CA LYS A 5 8.23 -6.26 -3.23
C LYS A 5 9.31 -5.96 -2.21
N THR A 6 8.90 -5.76 -0.97
CA THR A 6 9.78 -5.47 0.16
C THR A 6 9.75 -6.63 1.14
N TYR A 7 10.92 -7.11 1.52
CA TYR A 7 11.10 -8.14 2.53
C TYR A 7 12.22 -7.70 3.49
N ARG A 8 12.22 -8.25 4.72
CA ARG A 8 13.30 -8.03 5.67
C ARG A 8 14.18 -9.27 5.72
N ASN A 9 15.49 -9.05 5.62
CA ASN A 9 16.51 -10.09 5.71
C ASN A 9 17.24 -10.01 7.06
N ASP A 10 16.48 -9.91 8.15
CA ASP A 10 17.04 -10.01 9.49
C ASP A 10 16.71 -11.38 10.10
N THR A 11 17.68 -11.92 10.82
CA THR A 11 17.61 -13.29 11.34
C THR A 11 16.52 -13.49 12.40
N ALA A 12 16.02 -12.40 12.98
CA ALA A 12 14.90 -12.42 13.91
C ALA A 12 13.54 -12.68 13.23
N PHE A 13 13.43 -12.47 11.91
CA PHE A 13 12.17 -12.56 11.19
C PHE A 13 12.27 -13.42 9.94
N HIS A 14 13.05 -14.52 9.91
CA HIS A 14 13.22 -15.38 8.71
C HIS A 14 11.94 -15.88 7.99
N GLN A 15 10.74 -15.63 8.54
CA GLN A 15 9.44 -15.91 7.94
C GLN A 15 8.56 -14.66 7.84
N SER A 16 9.14 -13.47 7.70
CA SER A 16 8.40 -12.21 7.78
C SER A 16 7.37 -12.09 6.66
N GLY A 17 7.62 -12.70 5.51
CA GLY A 17 6.77 -12.56 4.33
C GLY A 17 7.09 -11.31 3.52
N ILE A 18 6.20 -10.95 2.60
CA ILE A 18 6.43 -9.92 1.58
C ILE A 18 5.35 -8.85 1.69
N LEU A 19 5.78 -7.60 1.83
CA LEU A 19 4.95 -6.42 1.62
C LEU A 19 5.06 -6.02 0.15
N GLN A 20 3.93 -5.86 -0.52
CA GLN A 20 3.83 -5.53 -1.93
C GLN A 20 3.19 -4.18 -2.10
N PHE A 21 3.89 -3.27 -2.78
CA PHE A 21 3.29 -2.06 -3.31
C PHE A 21 3.08 -2.23 -4.80
N GLU A 22 1.82 -2.28 -5.22
CA GLU A 22 1.45 -2.54 -6.61
C GLU A 22 0.93 -1.25 -7.20
N TYR A 23 1.33 -0.92 -8.42
CA TYR A 23 0.80 0.25 -9.11
C TYR A 23 0.71 0.06 -10.62
N CYS A 24 -0.23 0.73 -11.25
CA CYS A 24 -0.30 0.83 -12.71
C CYS A 24 -0.80 2.20 -13.16
N TRP A 25 -0.39 2.57 -14.37
CA TRP A 25 -0.91 3.74 -15.06
C TRP A 25 -1.72 3.26 -16.26
N THR A 26 -2.94 3.75 -16.40
CA THR A 26 -3.79 3.53 -17.57
C THR A 26 -3.92 4.84 -18.34
N SER A 27 -3.98 4.77 -19.67
CA SER A 27 -4.18 5.92 -20.55
C SER A 27 -4.98 5.52 -21.79
N GLY A 28 -5.87 6.39 -22.27
CA GLY A 28 -6.67 6.19 -23.48
C GLY A 28 -8.09 5.63 -23.27
N THR A 29 -8.64 5.64 -22.06
CA THR A 29 -9.98 5.15 -21.70
C THR A 29 -10.71 6.09 -20.73
N ALA A 30 -12.00 5.83 -20.44
CA ALA A 30 -12.74 6.58 -19.41
C ALA A 30 -12.20 6.38 -17.97
N ALA A 31 -11.25 5.46 -17.79
CA ALA A 31 -10.62 5.07 -16.53
C ALA A 31 -9.11 5.39 -16.53
N ASP A 32 -8.71 6.51 -17.16
CA ASP A 32 -7.31 6.96 -17.19
C ASP A 32 -6.86 7.38 -15.80
N GLY A 33 -5.80 6.78 -15.26
CA GLY A 33 -5.39 7.08 -13.89
C GLY A 33 -4.19 6.30 -13.37
N PHE A 34 -3.75 6.71 -12.18
CA PHE A 34 -2.78 6.00 -11.37
C PHE A 34 -3.51 5.15 -10.34
N TYR A 35 -3.36 3.84 -10.46
CA TYR A 35 -3.91 2.86 -9.55
C TYR A 35 -2.80 2.31 -8.68
N TRP A 36 -3.08 2.09 -7.41
CA TRP A 36 -2.10 1.51 -6.51
C TRP A 36 -2.74 0.72 -5.37
N GLY A 37 -1.94 -0.14 -4.74
CA GLY A 37 -2.31 -0.93 -3.58
C GLY A 37 -1.09 -1.27 -2.73
N LEU A 38 -1.32 -1.60 -1.46
CA LEU A 38 -0.28 -1.99 -0.51
C LEU A 38 -0.69 -3.23 0.29
N SER A 39 -0.17 -4.41 -0.05
CA SER A 39 -0.67 -5.71 0.40
C SER A 39 0.41 -6.60 1.02
N GLU A 40 -0.03 -7.64 1.74
CA GLU A 40 0.84 -8.72 2.24
C GLU A 40 0.40 -10.10 1.72
N LEU A 41 -0.21 -10.11 0.53
CA LEU A 41 -0.84 -11.29 -0.06
C LEU A 41 0.16 -12.37 -0.46
N ASP A 42 1.31 -11.97 -1.02
CA ASP A 42 2.40 -12.90 -1.32
C ASP A 42 3.00 -13.52 -0.04
N GLY A 43 2.89 -12.80 1.07
CA GLY A 43 3.10 -13.30 2.42
C GLY A 43 4.36 -14.13 2.61
N ILE A 44 4.28 -15.16 3.45
CA ILE A 44 5.41 -16.00 3.90
C ILE A 44 5.70 -17.11 2.88
N LYS A 45 4.63 -17.65 2.30
CA LYS A 45 4.64 -18.76 1.33
C LYS A 45 3.33 -18.71 0.54
N PRO A 46 3.21 -19.45 -0.58
CA PRO A 46 1.99 -19.46 -1.37
C PRO A 46 0.74 -19.68 -0.50
N ASN A 47 -0.25 -18.81 -0.68
CA ASN A 47 -1.53 -18.79 0.05
C ASN A 47 -1.46 -18.55 1.57
N VAL A 48 -0.33 -18.06 2.09
CA VAL A 48 -0.20 -17.69 3.51
C VAL A 48 0.28 -16.26 3.61
N THR A 49 -0.64 -15.36 3.93
CA THR A 49 -0.37 -13.94 4.17
C THR A 49 0.59 -13.77 5.34
N GLY A 50 1.46 -12.75 5.28
CA GLY A 50 2.36 -12.41 6.36
C GLY A 50 3.10 -11.11 6.12
N SER A 51 3.34 -10.39 7.21
CA SER A 51 3.90 -9.04 7.18
C SER A 51 5.39 -9.01 7.52
N PRO A 52 6.25 -8.49 6.63
CA PRO A 52 7.62 -8.22 7.02
C PRO A 52 7.77 -7.15 8.07
N PHE A 53 6.71 -6.40 8.33
CA PHE A 53 6.67 -5.32 9.29
C PHE A 53 5.65 -5.61 10.40
N TRP A 54 5.37 -6.88 10.73
CA TRP A 54 4.32 -7.26 11.68
C TRP A 54 4.33 -6.49 13.00
N VAL A 55 5.50 -6.13 13.51
CA VAL A 55 5.65 -5.39 14.78
C VAL A 55 5.64 -3.87 14.63
N TYR A 56 5.50 -3.37 13.40
CA TYR A 56 5.54 -1.95 13.06
C TYR A 56 4.31 -1.52 12.28
N ASN A 57 4.00 -0.23 12.35
CA ASN A 57 2.99 0.34 11.47
C ASN A 57 3.59 0.64 10.10
N VAL A 58 2.80 0.48 9.05
CA VAL A 58 3.16 0.76 7.66
C VAL A 58 2.09 1.64 7.03
N GLU A 59 2.48 2.63 6.24
CA GLU A 59 1.56 3.50 5.53
C GLU A 59 1.97 3.61 4.06
N GLY A 60 1.01 3.45 3.15
CA GLY A 60 1.09 3.97 1.79
C GLY A 60 0.44 5.34 1.80
N GLU A 61 1.25 6.40 1.73
CA GLU A 61 0.74 7.76 1.75
C GLU A 61 0.08 8.08 0.42
N ASN A 62 -1.05 8.79 0.47
CA ASN A 62 -1.74 9.24 -0.72
C ASN A 62 -0.77 9.91 -1.72
N PRO A 63 -0.76 9.53 -3.01
CA PRO A 63 0.09 10.17 -4.00
C PRO A 63 -0.13 11.69 -4.05
N HIS A 64 0.97 12.43 -4.09
CA HIS A 64 0.94 13.88 -4.14
C HIS A 64 0.55 14.30 -5.56
N GLY A 65 -0.66 14.81 -5.72
CA GLY A 65 -1.17 15.25 -7.03
C GLY A 65 -2.62 15.72 -6.98
N VAL A 66 -3.08 16.23 -8.11
CA VAL A 66 -4.49 16.54 -8.32
C VAL A 66 -5.16 15.31 -8.93
N GLY A 67 -6.20 14.81 -8.28
CA GLY A 67 -6.99 13.69 -8.77
C GLY A 67 -8.48 13.91 -8.60
N VAL A 68 -9.27 13.15 -9.34
CA VAL A 68 -10.74 13.12 -9.27
C VAL A 68 -11.21 11.70 -8.99
N GLY A 69 -12.14 11.55 -8.04
CA GLY A 69 -12.63 10.24 -7.59
C GLY A 69 -13.00 10.25 -6.10
N SER A 70 -13.68 9.20 -5.65
CA SER A 70 -14.08 9.03 -4.25
C SER A 70 -12.94 8.51 -3.35
N ARG A 71 -11.83 8.03 -3.95
CA ARG A 71 -10.72 7.35 -3.25
C ARG A 71 -9.32 7.75 -3.71
N THR A 72 -9.19 8.71 -4.62
CA THR A 72 -7.93 9.33 -5.10
C THR A 72 -7.09 9.97 -3.99
N CYS A 73 -7.59 10.04 -2.75
CA CYS A 73 -6.98 10.80 -1.68
C CYS A 73 -6.63 10.00 -0.42
N ASN A 74 -6.88 8.69 -0.38
CA ASN A 74 -6.82 7.94 0.87
C ASN A 74 -5.48 7.23 1.03
N SER A 75 -4.74 7.58 2.09
CA SER A 75 -3.61 6.77 2.54
C SER A 75 -4.09 5.38 2.98
N ILE A 76 -3.32 4.34 2.64
CA ILE A 76 -3.54 2.98 3.17
C ILE A 76 -2.70 2.85 4.44
N ARG A 77 -3.34 2.47 5.54
CA ARG A 77 -2.73 2.36 6.86
C ARG A 77 -2.81 0.93 7.37
N CYS A 78 -1.66 0.30 7.53
CA CYS A 78 -1.51 -1.04 8.08
C CYS A 78 -0.98 -0.91 9.52
N LEU A 79 -1.82 -1.21 10.51
CA LEU A 79 -1.42 -1.21 11.91
C LEU A 79 -0.55 -2.44 12.21
N ARG A 80 0.43 -2.28 13.10
CA ARG A 80 1.19 -3.39 13.66
C ARG A 80 0.27 -4.47 14.25
N GLY A 81 0.66 -5.72 14.11
CA GLY A 81 -0.08 -6.88 14.58
C GLY A 81 -1.27 -7.25 13.70
N LEU A 82 -1.48 -6.56 12.58
CA LEU A 82 -2.53 -6.85 11.60
C LEU A 82 -1.91 -7.09 10.23
N VAL A 83 -2.57 -7.94 9.43
CA VAL A 83 -2.21 -8.14 8.03
C VAL A 83 -2.73 -6.96 7.23
N CYS A 84 -1.90 -6.37 6.38
CA CYS A 84 -2.35 -5.39 5.41
C CYS A 84 -3.10 -6.09 4.27
N LYS A 85 -4.39 -6.32 4.51
CA LYS A 85 -5.25 -7.14 3.65
C LYS A 85 -6.10 -6.31 2.67
N ASP A 86 -6.40 -5.06 3.01
CA ASP A 86 -7.38 -4.22 2.30
C ASP A 86 -6.76 -3.31 1.23
N SER A 87 -5.85 -3.90 0.47
CA SER A 87 -4.95 -3.19 -0.44
C SER A 87 -5.44 -3.14 -1.88
N TYR A 88 -6.36 -4.04 -2.24
CA TYR A 88 -7.14 -3.92 -3.45
C TYR A 88 -8.38 -3.14 -3.06
N GLN A 89 -8.38 -1.83 -3.37
CA GLN A 89 -9.64 -1.13 -3.54
C GLN A 89 -10.45 -1.96 -4.55
N HIS A 90 -11.61 -2.43 -4.11
CA HIS A 90 -12.43 -3.46 -4.75
C HIS A 90 -12.63 -3.21 -6.25
N PRO A 91 -12.89 -4.25 -7.06
CA PRO A 91 -13.20 -4.09 -8.49
C PRO A 91 -14.36 -3.11 -8.76
N ASP A 92 -15.20 -2.86 -7.75
CA ASP A 92 -16.39 -2.02 -7.80
C ASP A 92 -16.14 -0.58 -7.30
N ASP A 93 -14.92 -0.28 -6.85
CA ASP A 93 -14.56 1.04 -6.37
C ASP A 93 -14.45 2.02 -7.54
N THR A 94 -15.01 3.22 -7.38
CA THR A 94 -15.02 4.22 -8.44
C THR A 94 -13.58 4.61 -8.78
N ASP A 95 -13.23 4.42 -10.06
CA ASP A 95 -11.90 4.68 -10.61
C ASP A 95 -11.39 6.06 -10.19
N SER A 96 -10.19 6.06 -9.65
CA SER A 96 -9.54 7.22 -9.08
C SER A 96 -8.42 7.65 -10.03
N SER A 97 -8.64 8.73 -10.78
CA SER A 97 -7.62 9.26 -11.69
C SER A 97 -6.79 10.32 -10.99
N LEU A 98 -5.47 10.15 -10.98
CA LEU A 98 -4.57 11.09 -10.34
C LEU A 98 -3.40 11.44 -11.24
N THR A 99 -3.12 12.74 -11.35
CA THR A 99 -1.86 13.21 -11.94
C THR A 99 -0.82 13.23 -10.83
N ALA A 100 -0.26 12.05 -10.52
CA ALA A 100 0.66 11.89 -9.40
C ALA A 100 2.07 12.37 -9.76
N THR A 101 2.65 13.22 -8.92
CA THR A 101 4.06 13.63 -9.01
C THR A 101 4.99 12.70 -8.22
N GLY A 102 4.44 11.93 -7.30
CA GLY A 102 5.16 10.96 -6.49
C GLY A 102 4.26 10.32 -5.44
N MET A 103 4.75 9.23 -4.86
CA MET A 103 4.09 8.50 -3.78
C MET A 103 5.12 8.04 -2.76
N TRP A 104 4.73 8.00 -1.49
CA TRP A 104 5.62 7.63 -0.40
C TRP A 104 5.09 6.43 0.36
N MET A 105 6.01 5.56 0.77
CA MET A 105 5.73 4.51 1.74
C MET A 105 6.47 4.81 3.04
N GLY A 106 5.72 4.90 4.12
CA GLY A 106 6.25 4.92 5.47
C GLY A 106 6.41 3.49 5.98
N LEU A 107 7.65 3.04 6.12
CA LEU A 107 7.98 1.77 6.75
C LEU A 107 8.41 2.00 8.21
N CYS A 108 8.18 1.02 9.08
CA CYS A 108 8.63 1.03 10.47
C CYS A 108 8.14 2.26 11.28
N LEU A 109 6.89 2.68 11.08
CA LEU A 109 6.36 3.91 11.69
C LEU A 109 6.06 3.69 13.18
N SER A 110 6.43 4.67 14.02
CA SER A 110 5.95 4.76 15.40
C SER A 110 4.46 5.09 15.44
N ASP A 111 3.77 4.75 16.53
CA ASP A 111 2.35 5.10 16.70
C ASP A 111 2.13 6.61 16.60
N GLU A 112 3.01 7.42 17.19
CA GLU A 112 2.94 8.88 17.11
C GLU A 112 2.99 9.36 15.65
N ARG A 113 3.96 8.89 14.86
CA ARG A 113 4.09 9.28 13.45
C ARG A 113 2.93 8.76 12.60
N PHE A 114 2.46 7.55 12.89
CA PHE A 114 1.37 6.89 12.19
C PHE A 114 0.03 7.62 12.37
N TRP A 115 -0.22 8.17 13.56
CA TRP A 115 -1.44 8.92 13.86
C TRP A 115 -1.33 10.43 13.61
N ALA A 116 -0.13 11.01 13.66
CA ALA A 116 0.09 12.45 13.48
C ALA A 116 -0.31 12.99 12.10
N ARG A 117 -0.41 12.13 11.07
CA ARG A 117 -0.84 12.52 9.71
C ARG A 117 -2.34 12.34 9.49
N GLY A 118 -3.19 12.74 10.44
CA GLY A 118 -4.64 12.75 10.23
C GLY A 118 -5.08 14.03 9.49
N TYR A 119 -5.41 13.91 8.21
CA TYR A 119 -6.26 14.84 7.47
C TYR A 119 -7.36 14.05 6.77
#